data_AF-A0A351RTI5-F1
#
_entry.id   AF-A0A351RTI5-F1
#
_cell.length_a   1.000
_cell.length_b   1.000
_cell.length_c   1.000
_cell.angle_alpha   90.00
_cell.angle_beta   90.00
_cell.angle_gamma   90.00
#
_symmetry.space_group_name_H-M   'P 1'
#
loop_
_entity.id
_entity.type
_entity.pdbx_description
1 polymer ?
#
loop_
_entity_poly.entity_id
_entity_poly.type
_entity_poly.pdbx_seq_one_letter_code
_entity_poly.pdbx_strand_id
1 'polypeptide(L)' 'MNTVVISKKEYQELFEKKLRYEYLCQIIEEDIFASPPAKNAEEIINKFKQTKLYKQEFLRSLEKGLKRSSYFKK' A
#
# COMPACT_ATOMS: atom_id res chain seq x y z
N MET A 1 -23.26 -15.47 33.53
CA MET A 1 -23.25 -14.51 32.40
C MET A 1 -23.55 -13.15 32.99
N ASN A 2 -22.59 -12.23 32.96
CA ASN A 2 -22.84 -10.86 33.42
C ASN A 2 -23.47 -10.08 32.27
N THR A 3 -24.69 -9.60 32.48
CA THR A 3 -25.39 -8.77 31.50
C THR A 3 -24.79 -7.37 31.56
N VAL A 4 -24.02 -7.02 30.53
CA VAL A 4 -23.50 -5.66 30.37
C VAL A 4 -24.54 -4.83 29.63
N VAL A 5 -25.05 -3.79 30.27
CA VAL A 5 -26.01 -2.86 29.68
C VAL A 5 -25.27 -1.57 29.33
N ILE A 6 -25.32 -1.18 28.06
CA ILE A 6 -24.72 0.06 27.56
C ILE A 6 -25.77 0.93 26.90
N SER A 7 -25.48 2.23 26.81
CA SER A 7 -26.35 3.16 26.09
C SER A 7 -26.31 2.88 24.59
N LYS A 8 -27.40 3.22 23.87
CA LYS A 8 -27.44 3.10 22.41
C LYS A 8 -26.34 3.91 21.71
N LYS A 9 -26.00 5.08 22.27
CA LYS A 9 -24.94 5.94 21.76
C LYS A 9 -23.57 5.28 21.87
N GLU A 10 -23.28 4.73 23.05
CA GLU A 10 -22.03 4.02 23.32
C GLU A 10 -21.88 2.76 22.46
N TYR A 11 -22.97 2.00 22.27
CA TYR A 11 -22.99 0.88 21.33
C TYR A 11 -22.61 1.34 19.92
N GLN A 12 -23.20 2.43 19.44
CA GLN A 12 -22.98 2.92 18.09
C GLN A 12 -21.54 3.41 17.89
N GLU A 13 -20.96 4.09 18.89
CA GLU A 13 -19.54 4.48 18.86
C GLU A 13 -18.59 3.27 18.83
N LEU A 14 -18.88 2.23 19.62
CA LEU A 14 -18.09 1.00 19.63
C LEU A 14 -18.20 0.24 18.30
N PHE A 15 -19.41 0.18 17.73
CA PHE A 15 -19.66 -0.44 16.43
C PHE A 15 -18.87 0.25 15.32
N GLU A 16 -18.91 1.59 15.24
CA GLU A 16 -18.16 2.36 14.26
C GLU A 16 -16.64 2.17 14.40
N LYS A 17 -16.13 2.15 15.63
CA LYS A 17 -14.71 1.87 15.89
C LYS A 17 -14.30 0.48 15.41
N LYS A 18 -15.12 -0.53 15.69
CA LYS A 18 -14.88 -1.90 15.25
C LYS A 18 -14.88 -2.00 13.72
N LEU A 19 -15.86 -1.39 13.04
CA LEU A 19 -15.96 -1.41 11.58
C LEU A 19 -14.72 -0.80 10.92
N ARG A 20 -14.24 0.35 11.43
CA ARG A 20 -13.02 1.00 10.92
C ARG A 20 -11.78 0.17 11.17
N TYR A 21 -11.69 -0.47 12.33
CA TYR A 21 -10.58 -1.36 12.65
C TYR A 21 -10.54 -2.57 11.70
N GLU A 22 -11.69 -3.24 11.49
CA GLU A 22 -11.79 -4.37 10.56
C GLU A 22 -11.45 -3.95 9.12
N TYR A 23 -11.89 -2.77 8.68
CA TYR A 23 -11.53 -2.21 7.38
C TYR A 23 -10.01 -2.00 7.24
N LEU A 24 -9.36 -1.46 8.28
CA LEU A 24 -7.90 -1.32 8.29
C LEU A 24 -7.19 -2.68 8.31
N CYS A 25 -7.68 -3.65 9.07
CA CYS A 25 -7.14 -5.00 9.08
C CYS A 25 -7.23 -5.65 7.70
N GLN A 26 -8.35 -5.52 6.98
CA GLN A 26 -8.49 -6.04 5.61
C GLN A 26 -7.49 -5.39 4.65
N ILE A 27 -7.30 -4.07 4.76
CA ILE A 27 -6.30 -3.35 3.98
C ILE A 27 -4.89 -3.84 4.31
N ILE A 28 -4.56 -4.11 5.58
CA ILE A 28 -3.24 -4.57 6.03
C ILE A 28 -3.00 -6.07 5.75
N GLU A 29 -4.05 -6.90 5.75
CA GLU A 29 -4.00 -8.31 5.37
C GLU A 29 -3.72 -8.48 3.88
N GLU A 30 -4.21 -7.57 3.04
CA GLU A 30 -3.58 -7.36 1.73
C GLU A 30 -2.16 -6.88 1.99
N ASP A 31 -1.15 -7.61 1.50
CA ASP A 31 0.26 -7.40 1.81
C ASP A 31 0.78 -6.06 1.23
N ILE A 32 0.35 -4.92 1.80
CA ILE A 32 0.70 -3.56 1.35
C ILE A 32 2.16 -3.24 1.64
N PHE A 33 2.74 -3.96 2.59
CA PHE A 33 4.17 -3.94 2.90
C PHE A 33 4.92 -5.07 2.20
N ALA A 34 4.24 -5.87 1.35
CA ALA A 34 4.91 -6.77 0.45
C ALA A 34 5.91 -5.95 -0.33
N SER A 35 7.14 -6.40 -0.26
CA SER A 35 8.13 -6.07 -1.26
C SER A 35 7.48 -6.23 -2.65
N PRO A 36 7.35 -5.16 -3.46
CA PRO A 36 6.64 -5.25 -4.72
C PRO A 36 7.26 -6.38 -5.55
N PRO A 37 6.44 -7.26 -6.15
CA PRO A 37 6.92 -8.49 -6.80
C PRO A 37 7.85 -8.17 -7.99
N ALA A 38 7.71 -6.95 -8.54
CA ALA A 38 8.54 -6.46 -9.62
C ALA A 38 9.94 -6.09 -9.11
N LYS A 39 10.88 -7.04 -9.19
CA LYS A 39 12.33 -6.80 -9.06
C LYS A 39 13.00 -6.45 -10.38
N ASN A 40 12.23 -6.16 -11.43
CA ASN A 40 12.76 -5.84 -12.75
C ASN A 40 12.69 -4.32 -13.02
N ALA A 41 13.84 -3.65 -12.88
CA ALA A 41 13.96 -2.21 -13.14
C ALA A 41 13.51 -1.81 -14.56
N GLU A 42 13.76 -2.66 -15.55
CA GLU A 42 13.38 -2.38 -16.95
C GLU A 42 11.86 -2.45 -17.14
N GLU A 43 11.21 -3.45 -16.54
CA GLU A 43 9.76 -3.57 -16.55
C GLU A 43 9.08 -2.36 -15.89
N ILE A 44 9.61 -1.92 -14.74
CA ILE A 44 9.12 -0.73 -14.04
C ILE A 44 9.24 0.49 -14.95
N ILE A 45 10.41 0.75 -15.52
CA ILE A 45 10.61 1.90 -16.42
C ILE A 45 9.70 1.84 -17.64
N ASN A 46 9.47 0.65 -18.21
CA ASN A 46 8.56 0.48 -19.34
C ASN A 46 7.11 0.77 -18.97
N LYS A 47 6.62 0.33 -17.80
CA LYS A 47 5.27 0.69 -17.31
C LYS A 47 5.13 2.19 -17.13
N PHE A 48 6.12 2.86 -16.54
CA PHE A 48 6.09 4.32 -16.39
C PHE A 48 6.09 5.04 -17.75
N LYS A 49 6.86 4.58 -18.74
CA LYS A 49 6.83 5.10 -20.12
C LYS A 49 5.45 4.95 -20.76
N GLN A 50 4.79 3.81 -20.57
CA GLN A 50 3.46 3.53 -21.14
C GLN A 50 2.39 4.50 -20.62
N THR A 51 2.50 4.98 -19.39
CA THR A 51 1.55 5.97 -18.85
C THR A 51 1.58 7.30 -19.60
N LYS A 52 2.69 7.66 -20.26
CA LYS A 52 2.93 8.97 -20.89
C LYS A 52 2.76 10.19 -19.95
N LEU A 53 2.64 9.97 -18.63
CA LEU A 53 2.44 11.03 -17.64
C LEU A 53 3.75 11.69 -17.19
N TYR A 54 4.89 11.04 -17.47
CA TYR A 54 6.19 11.44 -16.92
C TYR A 54 7.15 11.94 -18.00
N LYS A 55 7.87 13.01 -17.67
CA LYS A 55 8.91 13.59 -18.52
C LYS A 55 10.11 12.65 -18.65
N GLN A 56 10.84 12.72 -19.77
CA GLN A 56 12.02 11.88 -19.99
C GLN A 56 13.10 12.06 -18.91
N GLU A 57 13.27 13.26 -18.39
CA GLU A 57 14.25 13.56 -17.33
C GLU A 57 13.97 12.77 -16.05
N PHE A 58 12.69 12.70 -15.65
CA PHE A 58 12.24 11.90 -14.53
C PHE A 58 12.47 10.40 -14.77
N LEU A 59 12.14 9.91 -15.95
CA LEU A 59 12.36 8.49 -16.28
C LEU A 59 13.84 8.11 -16.22
N ARG A 60 14.74 9.00 -16.68
CA ARG A 60 16.20 8.80 -16.60
C ARG A 60 16.71 8.84 -15.16
N SER A 61 16.20 9.74 -14.31
CA SER A 61 16.62 9.79 -12.90
C SER A 61 16.13 8.56 -12.14
N LEU A 62 14.90 8.13 -12.40
CA LEU A 62 14.31 6.92 -11.83
C LEU A 62 15.11 5.67 -12.22
N GLU A 63 15.45 5.51 -13.50
CA GLU A 63 16.24 4.37 -13.99
C GLU A 63 17.62 4.30 -13.32
N LYS A 64 18.29 5.45 -13.16
CA LYS A 64 19.57 5.52 -12.43
C LYS A 64 19.41 5.12 -10.96
N GLY A 65 18.34 5.55 -10.30
CA GLY A 65 18.04 5.18 -8.91
C GLY A 65 17.82 3.68 -8.75
N LEU A 66 17.00 3.09 -9.62
CA LEU A 66 16.71 1.65 -9.63
C LEU A 66 17.97 0.81 -9.87
N LYS A 67 18.83 1.19 -10.82
CA LYS A 67 20.11 0.50 -11.09
C LYS A 67 21.10 0.55 -9.92
N ARG A 68 21.05 1.60 -9.10
CA ARG A 68 21.94 1.78 -7.94
C ARG A 68 21.47 1.00 -6.71
N SER A 69 20.17 0.76 -6.61
CA SER A 69 19.58 0.08 -5.46
C SER A 69 20.07 -1.38 -5.37
N SER A 70 20.63 -1.74 -4.21
CA SER A 70 21.03 -3.12 -3.90
C SER A 70 19.84 -4.07 -3.84
N TYR A 71 18.63 -3.56 -3.64
CA TYR A 71 17.39 -4.35 -3.64
C TYR A 71 17.02 -4.90 -5.04
N PHE A 72 17.44 -4.19 -6.10
CA PHE A 72 17.24 -4.62 -7.50
C PHE A 72 18.49 -5.29 -8.09
N LYS A 73 19.58 -5.38 -7.32
CA LYS A 73 20.70 -6.28 -7.65
C LYS A 73 20.27 -7.69 -7.22
N LYS A 74 20.36 -8.64 -8.14
CA LYS A 74 20.04 -10.05 -7.93
C LYS A 74 20.57 -10.58 -6.60
#